data_AF-A0A951DC16-F1
#
_entry.id   AF-A0A951DC16-F1
#
_cell.length_a   1.000
_cell.length_b   1.000
_cell.length_c   1.000
_cell.angle_alpha   90.00
_cell.angle_beta   90.00
_cell.angle_gamma   90.00
#
_symmetry.space_group_name_H-M   'P 1'
#
loop_
_entity.id
_entity.type
_entity.pdbx_description
1 polymer ?
#
loop_
_entity_poly.entity_id
_entity_poly.type
_entity_poly.pdbx_seq_one_letter_code
_entity_poly.pdbx_strand_id
1 'polypeptide(L)'
;MNYLIEASADPQFGAVEHQFTQQPEIHIVTATEPAAFRHELWNCTTNGEYPSVSFEALRDEANIRAVQTWVKVMSDTRHWELEPYFDVDGARAVGLEEAEFVAYAQTPGIVEITLPKHKYNPSWMNPITGEELPLKDYKGEVFSRQTPDNSHDWVLQVPREGHKANMLKYVRFESTEPPVQEVETNVAKIPFEVTEPKGEDLPTNTASRYAAKLTRANRASRTMQYVWWGEIVANEDGARLIGLGSNGNFTPSRILATPPGGNLHLRVQAINANGKAYEVDPVYRLTQ
;
A
#
# COMPACT_ATOMS: atom_id res chain seq x y z
N MET A 1 -12.33 16.83 -6.86
CA MET A 1 -12.44 15.95 -5.68
C MET A 1 -11.14 16.13 -4.92
N ASN A 2 -11.17 16.32 -3.60
CA ASN A 2 -9.99 16.72 -2.82
C ASN A 2 -9.36 15.55 -2.03
N TYR A 3 -9.93 14.35 -2.17
CA TYR A 3 -9.50 13.11 -1.53
C TYR A 3 -10.20 11.93 -2.22
N LEU A 4 -9.65 10.73 -2.07
CA LEU A 4 -10.25 9.46 -2.49
C LEU A 4 -10.78 8.73 -1.25
N ILE A 5 -11.84 7.94 -1.42
CA ILE A 5 -12.33 7.03 -0.37
C ILE A 5 -12.40 5.64 -0.97
N GLU A 6 -11.86 4.68 -0.25
CA GLU A 6 -11.84 3.28 -0.65
C GLU A 6 -12.12 2.37 0.56
N ALA A 7 -12.51 1.12 0.31
CA ALA A 7 -12.91 0.16 1.35
C ALA A 7 -12.56 -1.29 0.94
N SER A 8 -11.51 -1.46 0.14
CA SER A 8 -10.97 -2.72 -0.35
C SER A 8 -10.25 -3.43 0.78
N ALA A 9 -10.70 -4.62 1.13
CA ALA A 9 -10.01 -5.43 2.14
C ALA A 9 -8.60 -5.92 1.71
N ASP A 10 -8.23 -5.76 0.44
CA ASP A 10 -6.91 -6.15 -0.06
C ASP A 10 -5.94 -4.95 -0.05
N PRO A 11 -4.87 -5.00 0.76
CA PRO A 11 -3.95 -3.89 0.94
C PRO A 11 -3.03 -3.63 -0.26
N GLN A 12 -3.14 -4.39 -1.34
CA GLN A 12 -2.46 -4.08 -2.61
C GLN A 12 -3.11 -2.93 -3.35
N PHE A 13 -4.40 -2.68 -3.11
CA PHE A 13 -5.14 -1.63 -3.81
C PHE A 13 -4.58 -0.25 -3.44
N GLY A 14 -4.69 0.18 -2.18
CA GLY A 14 -4.15 1.46 -1.72
C GLY A 14 -2.63 1.58 -1.88
N ALA A 15 -1.87 0.48 -1.69
CA ALA A 15 -0.43 0.49 -1.91
C ALA A 15 -0.06 0.90 -3.34
N VAL A 16 -0.80 0.40 -4.34
CA VAL A 16 -0.59 0.77 -5.74
C VAL A 16 -1.22 2.14 -6.02
N GLU A 17 -2.48 2.38 -5.65
CA GLU A 17 -3.22 3.60 -5.97
C GLU A 17 -2.48 4.87 -5.50
N HIS A 18 -1.93 4.86 -4.28
CA HIS A 18 -1.17 5.98 -3.71
C HIS A 18 0.01 6.41 -4.58
N GLN A 19 0.59 5.52 -5.39
CA GLN A 19 1.71 5.88 -6.27
C GLN A 19 1.28 6.58 -7.57
N PHE A 20 -0.01 6.56 -7.90
CA PHE A 20 -0.57 7.12 -9.13
C PHE A 20 -1.45 8.36 -8.89
N THR A 21 -1.59 8.79 -7.63
CA THR A 21 -2.39 9.97 -7.25
C THR A 21 -1.63 10.87 -6.29
N GLN A 22 -2.02 12.14 -6.23
CA GLN A 22 -1.61 13.09 -5.17
C GLN A 22 -2.72 13.36 -4.17
N GLN A 23 -3.90 12.79 -4.41
CA GLN A 23 -5.05 13.02 -3.56
C GLN A 23 -4.87 12.20 -2.28
N PRO A 24 -5.16 12.77 -1.11
CA PRO A 24 -5.23 11.99 0.13
C PRO A 24 -6.20 10.82 -0.01
N GLU A 25 -5.78 9.64 0.39
CA GLU A 25 -6.61 8.43 0.36
C GLU A 25 -7.17 8.14 1.75
N ILE A 26 -8.48 7.92 1.82
CA ILE A 26 -9.16 7.52 3.06
C ILE A 26 -9.59 6.07 2.91
N HIS A 27 -8.99 5.21 3.74
CA HIS A 27 -9.31 3.79 3.80
C HIS A 27 -10.39 3.52 4.85
N ILE A 28 -11.52 2.94 4.47
CA ILE A 28 -12.52 2.50 5.44
C ILE A 28 -12.14 1.12 5.96
N VAL A 29 -11.65 1.05 7.20
CA VAL A 29 -11.32 -0.22 7.86
C VAL A 29 -12.61 -0.96 8.24
N THR A 30 -12.83 -2.12 7.63
CA THR A 30 -14.10 -2.89 7.73
C THR A 30 -13.97 -4.24 8.44
N ALA A 31 -12.77 -4.78 8.58
CA ALA A 31 -12.58 -6.06 9.27
C ALA A 31 -13.03 -5.97 10.73
N THR A 32 -13.71 -7.01 11.18
CA THR A 32 -14.27 -7.09 12.54
C THR A 32 -13.49 -8.05 13.43
N GLU A 33 -12.86 -9.08 12.85
CA GLU A 33 -12.00 -10.01 13.59
C GLU A 33 -10.71 -9.30 14.05
N PRO A 34 -10.29 -9.42 15.32
CA PRO A 34 -9.20 -8.63 15.87
C PRO A 34 -7.86 -8.68 15.15
N ALA A 35 -7.41 -9.83 14.65
CA ALA A 35 -6.15 -9.90 13.90
C ALA A 35 -6.28 -9.26 12.52
N ALA A 36 -7.34 -9.59 11.78
CA ALA A 36 -7.63 -8.99 10.48
C ALA A 36 -7.79 -7.47 10.56
N PHE A 37 -8.49 -6.98 11.59
CA PHE A 37 -8.66 -5.54 11.87
C PHE A 37 -7.31 -4.84 12.06
N ARG A 38 -6.42 -5.40 12.90
CA ARG A 38 -5.09 -4.82 13.09
C ARG A 38 -4.27 -4.81 11.80
N HIS A 39 -4.34 -5.89 11.03
CA HIS A 39 -3.64 -5.98 9.76
C HIS A 39 -4.13 -4.92 8.77
N GLU A 40 -5.44 -4.75 8.61
CA GLU A 40 -6.03 -3.73 7.72
C GLU A 40 -5.63 -2.32 8.18
N LEU A 41 -5.80 -2.01 9.47
CA LEU A 41 -5.44 -0.70 10.05
C LEU A 41 -3.97 -0.31 9.82
N TRP A 42 -3.05 -1.24 10.08
CA TRP A 42 -1.63 -0.95 9.91
C TRP A 42 -1.19 -0.99 8.45
N ASN A 43 -1.74 -1.89 7.64
CA ASN A 43 -1.42 -1.94 6.21
C ASN A 43 -1.85 -0.64 5.52
N CYS A 44 -3.08 -0.15 5.72
CA CYS A 44 -3.53 1.10 5.10
C CYS A 44 -2.66 2.28 5.57
N THR A 45 -2.29 2.31 6.86
CA THR A 45 -1.36 3.33 7.39
C THR A 45 -0.01 3.27 6.69
N THR A 46 0.57 2.07 6.53
CA THR A 46 1.87 1.92 5.85
C THR A 46 1.80 2.06 4.32
N ASN A 47 0.60 2.09 3.75
CA ASN A 47 0.38 2.41 2.33
C ASN A 47 0.29 3.92 2.08
N GLY A 48 0.27 4.76 3.13
CA GLY A 48 0.09 6.21 3.01
C GLY A 48 -1.36 6.68 3.17
N GLU A 49 -2.28 5.76 3.47
CA GLU A 49 -3.71 6.04 3.57
C GLU A 49 -4.11 6.47 4.99
N TYR A 50 -5.16 7.29 5.09
CA TYR A 50 -5.74 7.71 6.36
C TYR A 50 -6.87 6.75 6.78
N PRO A 51 -6.72 6.00 7.89
CA PRO A 51 -7.75 5.07 8.32
C PRO A 51 -9.00 5.76 8.85
N SER A 52 -10.15 5.31 8.39
CA SER A 52 -11.47 5.59 8.95
C SER A 52 -12.12 4.28 9.39
N VAL A 53 -12.39 4.11 10.68
CA VAL A 53 -12.87 2.81 11.19
C VAL A 53 -14.39 2.70 11.12
N SER A 54 -14.88 1.59 10.59
CA SER A 54 -16.32 1.30 10.55
C SER A 54 -16.92 1.10 11.95
N PHE A 55 -18.20 1.47 12.12
CA PHE A 55 -18.90 1.27 13.39
C PHE A 55 -18.95 -0.20 13.84
N GLU A 56 -19.12 -1.13 12.89
CA GLU A 56 -19.21 -2.55 13.21
C GLU A 56 -17.87 -3.09 13.74
N ALA A 57 -16.73 -2.64 13.19
CA ALA A 57 -15.41 -3.01 13.69
C ALA A 57 -15.18 -2.56 15.13
N LEU A 58 -15.72 -1.39 15.52
CA LEU A 58 -15.57 -0.82 16.87
C LEU A 58 -16.44 -1.48 17.94
N ARG A 59 -17.22 -2.52 17.61
CA ARG A 59 -18.01 -3.26 18.60
C ARG A 59 -17.17 -4.22 19.44
N ASP A 60 -15.98 -4.56 18.97
CA ASP A 60 -15.01 -5.39 19.69
C ASP A 60 -14.03 -4.52 20.49
N GLU A 61 -13.87 -4.83 21.78
CA GLU A 61 -12.96 -4.10 22.67
C GLU A 61 -11.48 -4.20 22.23
N ALA A 62 -11.09 -5.34 21.63
CA ALA A 62 -9.73 -5.53 21.12
C ALA A 62 -9.44 -4.57 19.95
N ASN A 63 -10.44 -4.29 19.10
CA ASN A 63 -10.30 -3.35 17.99
C ASN A 63 -10.21 -1.91 18.51
N ILE A 64 -10.99 -1.55 19.53
CA ILE A 64 -10.88 -0.25 20.21
C ILE A 64 -9.45 -0.08 20.77
N ARG A 65 -8.90 -1.12 21.43
CA ARG A 65 -7.53 -1.07 21.96
C ARG A 65 -6.48 -0.94 20.86
N ALA A 66 -6.64 -1.65 19.74
CA ALA A 66 -5.76 -1.51 18.58
C ALA A 66 -5.79 -0.08 18.02
N VAL A 67 -6.96 0.56 17.93
CA VAL A 67 -7.08 1.97 17.54
C VAL A 67 -6.39 2.89 18.53
N GLN A 68 -6.55 2.68 19.83
CA GLN A 68 -5.85 3.47 20.85
C GLN A 68 -4.33 3.36 20.72
N THR A 69 -3.83 2.15 20.48
CA THR A 69 -2.41 1.88 20.24
C THR A 69 -1.92 2.57 18.96
N TRP A 70 -2.69 2.50 17.88
CA TRP A 70 -2.40 3.22 16.64
C TRP A 70 -2.36 4.73 16.85
N VAL A 71 -3.36 5.32 17.52
CA VAL A 71 -3.38 6.76 17.85
C VAL A 71 -2.16 7.15 18.67
N LYS A 72 -1.80 6.34 19.67
CA LYS A 72 -0.61 6.58 20.51
C LYS A 72 0.64 6.72 19.64
N VAL A 73 0.87 5.77 18.73
CA VAL A 73 2.01 5.79 17.80
C VAL A 73 1.94 6.98 16.85
N MET A 74 0.83 7.14 16.12
CA MET A 74 0.73 8.18 15.07
C MET A 74 0.63 9.60 15.62
N SER A 75 0.20 9.77 16.87
CA SER A 75 0.18 11.08 17.54
C SER A 75 1.57 11.62 17.87
N ASP A 76 2.57 10.74 17.99
CA ASP A 76 3.96 11.11 18.21
C ASP A 76 4.74 11.32 16.90
N THR A 77 4.13 11.04 15.75
CA THR A 77 4.72 11.23 14.43
C THR A 77 4.19 12.49 13.75
N ARG A 78 4.91 12.97 12.73
CA ARG A 78 4.40 13.99 11.81
C ARG A 78 3.56 13.30 10.72
N HIS A 79 2.50 12.60 11.13
CA HIS A 79 1.74 11.65 10.31
C HIS A 79 1.21 12.22 8.99
N TRP A 80 0.99 13.54 8.90
CA TRP A 80 0.54 14.20 7.66
C TRP A 80 1.65 14.40 6.60
N GLU A 81 2.91 14.05 6.90
CA GLU A 81 4.04 14.04 5.95
C GLU A 81 4.68 12.67 5.80
N LEU A 82 4.13 11.64 6.45
CA LEU A 82 4.65 10.30 6.31
C LEU A 82 4.26 9.76 4.93
N GLU A 83 5.26 9.32 4.17
CA GLU A 83 5.06 8.71 2.86
C GLU A 83 5.49 7.24 2.88
N PRO A 84 4.93 6.39 2.00
CA PRO A 84 5.36 5.00 1.87
C PRO A 84 6.88 4.89 1.65
N TYR A 85 7.52 4.05 2.45
CA TYR A 85 8.96 3.82 2.43
C TYR A 85 9.28 2.40 1.99
N PHE A 86 10.01 2.27 0.88
CA PHE A 86 10.18 1.00 0.17
C PHE A 86 11.53 0.32 0.38
N ASP A 87 12.54 1.02 0.92
CA ASP A 87 13.84 0.41 1.25
C ASP A 87 13.78 -0.37 2.58
N VAL A 88 12.78 -1.24 2.68
CA VAL A 88 12.48 -2.10 3.82
C VAL A 88 12.34 -3.57 3.37
N ASP A 89 12.75 -4.49 4.24
CA ASP A 89 12.54 -5.92 4.08
C ASP A 89 11.90 -6.49 5.35
N GLY A 90 11.03 -7.49 5.18
CA GLY A 90 10.29 -8.12 6.27
C GLY A 90 9.14 -7.30 6.88
N ALA A 91 8.90 -6.08 6.38
CA ALA A 91 7.82 -5.20 6.83
C ALA A 91 7.34 -4.29 5.70
N ARG A 92 6.20 -3.61 5.91
CA ARG A 92 5.82 -2.39 5.16
C ARG A 92 6.15 -1.18 6.00
N ALA A 93 6.47 -0.04 5.40
CA ALA A 93 6.85 1.13 6.18
C ALA A 93 6.34 2.43 5.58
N VAL A 94 6.19 3.42 6.45
CA VAL A 94 6.12 4.83 6.09
C VAL A 94 7.26 5.59 6.77
N GLY A 95 7.70 6.68 6.17
CA GLY A 95 8.79 7.47 6.72
C GLY A 95 8.79 8.91 6.25
N LEU A 96 9.52 9.72 7.01
CA LEU A 96 9.93 11.07 6.66
C LEU A 96 11.45 11.11 6.80
N GLU A 97 12.17 11.23 5.68
CA GLU A 97 13.60 10.87 5.53
C GLU A 97 14.60 11.60 6.45
N GLU A 98 14.17 12.52 7.31
CA GLU A 98 15.02 13.19 8.30
C GLU A 98 14.50 13.10 9.75
N ALA A 99 13.33 12.49 9.96
CA ALA A 99 12.64 12.53 11.25
C ALA A 99 12.39 11.14 11.83
N GLU A 100 11.64 10.29 11.14
CA GLU A 100 11.15 9.03 11.70
C GLU A 100 10.68 8.07 10.61
N PHE A 101 10.76 6.78 10.92
CA PHE A 101 10.20 5.69 10.12
C PHE A 101 9.33 4.81 11.03
N VAL A 102 8.18 4.36 10.52
CA VAL A 102 7.28 3.42 11.19
C VAL A 102 7.09 2.23 10.26
N ALA A 103 7.50 1.05 10.71
CA ALA A 103 7.40 -0.18 9.94
C ALA A 103 6.46 -1.19 10.61
N TYR A 104 5.55 -1.75 9.84
CA TYR A 104 4.64 -2.81 10.25
C TYR A 104 5.10 -4.18 9.75
N ALA A 105 5.48 -5.03 10.69
CA ALA A 105 5.81 -6.43 10.47
C ALA A 105 4.59 -7.29 10.75
N GLN A 106 3.71 -7.43 9.75
CA GLN A 106 2.53 -8.29 9.85
C GLN A 106 2.89 -9.75 10.17
N THR A 107 3.97 -10.24 9.56
CA THR A 107 4.53 -11.58 9.83
C THR A 107 5.85 -11.42 10.59
N PRO A 108 5.99 -12.07 11.76
CA PRO A 108 7.25 -12.05 12.50
C PRO A 108 8.46 -12.53 11.71
N GLY A 109 9.62 -11.92 11.96
CA GLY A 109 10.82 -12.19 11.18
C GLY A 109 11.92 -11.16 11.39
N ILE A 110 12.87 -11.16 10.46
CA ILE A 110 13.89 -10.12 10.41
C ILE A 110 13.30 -8.92 9.66
N VAL A 111 13.33 -7.76 10.30
CA VAL A 111 13.03 -6.48 9.66
C VAL A 111 14.35 -5.76 9.38
N GLU A 112 14.56 -5.40 8.13
CA GLU A 112 15.69 -4.59 7.68
C GLU A 112 15.17 -3.28 7.08
N ILE A 113 15.67 -2.14 7.54
CA ILE A 113 15.32 -0.81 7.03
C ILE A 113 16.63 -0.11 6.66
N THR A 114 16.72 0.37 5.42
CA THR A 114 17.79 1.30 5.03
C THR A 114 17.43 2.68 5.54
N LEU A 115 18.41 3.40 6.09
CA LEU A 115 18.19 4.67 6.76
C LEU A 115 19.25 5.68 6.30
N PRO A 116 18.92 6.97 6.20
CA PRO A 116 19.93 8.01 6.12
C PRO A 116 20.85 7.97 7.35
N LYS A 117 22.14 8.28 7.17
CA LYS A 117 23.17 8.06 8.19
C LYS A 117 23.07 9.03 9.37
N HIS A 118 22.22 8.70 10.33
CA HIS A 118 21.98 9.47 11.55
C HIS A 118 21.95 8.59 12.81
N LYS A 119 21.71 9.23 13.96
CA LYS A 119 21.43 8.55 15.22
C LYS A 119 19.92 8.41 15.39
N TYR A 120 19.47 7.20 15.68
CA TYR A 120 18.06 6.83 15.85
C TYR A 120 17.82 6.18 17.21
N ASN A 121 16.57 6.22 17.67
CA ASN A 121 16.11 5.67 18.94
C ASN A 121 15.04 4.59 18.71
N PRO A 122 15.41 3.44 18.13
CA PRO A 122 14.42 2.45 17.69
C PRO A 122 13.70 1.80 18.87
N SER A 123 12.41 1.49 18.69
CA SER A 123 11.58 0.76 19.66
C SER A 123 10.63 -0.19 18.94
N TRP A 124 10.46 -1.39 19.49
CA TRP A 124 9.37 -2.27 19.09
C TRP A 124 8.12 -1.92 19.88
N MET A 125 6.96 -2.03 19.25
CA MET A 125 5.67 -1.81 19.85
C MET A 125 4.78 -3.01 19.54
N ASN A 126 4.13 -3.55 20.58
CA ASN A 126 3.15 -4.61 20.46
C ASN A 126 1.78 -4.00 20.08
N PRO A 127 1.27 -4.20 18.84
CA PRO A 127 0.04 -3.56 18.37
C PRO A 127 -1.22 -4.05 19.09
N ILE A 128 -1.16 -5.16 19.82
CA ILE A 128 -2.27 -5.71 20.62
C ILE A 128 -2.38 -4.99 21.96
N THR A 129 -1.25 -4.75 22.63
CA THR A 129 -1.21 -4.26 24.02
C THR A 129 -0.78 -2.80 24.14
N GLY A 130 -0.08 -2.27 23.14
CA GLY A 130 0.58 -0.96 23.17
C GLY A 130 1.86 -0.92 24.02
N GLU A 131 2.37 -2.09 24.43
CA GLU A 131 3.65 -2.22 25.13
C GLU A 131 4.82 -1.87 24.22
N GLU A 132 5.74 -1.06 24.72
CA GLU A 132 6.94 -0.64 24.01
C GLU A 132 8.18 -1.31 24.58
N LEU A 133 9.03 -1.78 23.68
CA LEU A 133 10.31 -2.42 23.97
C LEU A 133 11.41 -1.56 23.33
N PRO A 134 11.94 -0.56 24.04
CA PRO A 134 12.98 0.31 23.50
C PRO A 134 14.26 -0.48 23.25
N LEU A 135 14.90 -0.20 22.12
CA LEU A 135 16.18 -0.77 21.77
C LEU A 135 17.32 0.21 22.06
N LYS A 136 18.54 -0.30 22.05
CA LYS A 136 19.72 0.56 22.14
C LYS A 136 19.77 1.49 20.93
N ASP A 137 20.08 2.77 21.18
CA ASP A 137 20.36 3.77 20.16
C ASP A 137 21.21 3.22 19.03
N TYR A 138 20.77 3.48 17.80
CA TYR A 138 21.41 2.99 16.58
C TYR A 138 22.02 4.13 15.79
N LYS A 139 23.15 3.88 15.12
CA LYS A 139 23.77 4.81 14.17
C LYS A 139 24.35 4.03 13.01
N GLY A 140 23.82 4.26 11.81
CA GLY A 140 24.25 3.59 10.60
C GLY A 140 23.22 3.76 9.48
N GLU A 141 23.46 3.05 8.37
CA GLU A 141 22.65 3.13 7.15
C GLU A 141 21.71 1.94 6.97
N VAL A 142 21.92 0.84 7.69
CA VAL A 142 21.09 -0.38 7.57
C VAL A 142 20.77 -0.89 8.96
N PHE A 143 19.54 -0.69 9.38
CA PHE A 143 19.02 -1.20 10.65
C PHE A 143 18.38 -2.57 10.42
N SER A 144 18.93 -3.62 11.03
CA SER A 144 18.40 -4.98 10.90
C SER A 144 18.22 -5.62 12.28
N ARG A 145 16.98 -6.05 12.57
CA ARG A 145 16.60 -6.69 13.84
C ARG A 145 15.52 -7.73 13.65
N GLN A 146 15.61 -8.81 14.44
CA GLN A 146 14.52 -9.76 14.60
C GLN A 146 13.39 -9.12 15.40
N THR A 147 12.14 -9.45 15.08
CA THR A 147 10.98 -9.17 15.94
C THR A 147 11.19 -9.76 17.34
N PRO A 148 10.61 -9.17 18.40
CA PRO A 148 10.79 -9.66 19.77
C PRO A 148 10.38 -11.12 19.97
N ASP A 149 9.30 -11.56 19.32
CA ASP A 149 8.88 -12.95 19.23
C ASP A 149 8.18 -13.27 17.91
N ASN A 150 7.64 -14.50 17.80
CA ASN A 150 6.96 -15.03 16.62
C ASN A 150 5.45 -15.23 16.80
N SER A 151 4.86 -14.68 17.85
CA SER A 151 3.48 -15.00 18.26
C SER A 151 2.42 -14.11 17.60
N HIS A 152 2.79 -12.88 17.23
CA HIS A 152 1.89 -11.89 16.66
C HIS A 152 2.65 -10.83 15.85
N ASP A 153 1.91 -9.95 15.18
CA ASP A 153 2.42 -8.82 14.42
C ASP A 153 3.15 -7.77 15.29
N TRP A 154 4.11 -7.04 14.71
CA TRP A 154 4.90 -6.03 15.44
C TRP A 154 4.97 -4.71 14.67
N VAL A 155 5.09 -3.60 15.40
CA VAL A 155 5.38 -2.28 14.84
C VAL A 155 6.75 -1.84 15.31
N LEU A 156 7.61 -1.38 14.39
CA LEU A 156 8.92 -0.81 14.68
C LEU A 156 8.86 0.70 14.45
N GLN A 157 9.13 1.49 15.49
CA GLN A 157 9.39 2.91 15.34
C GLN A 157 10.90 3.15 15.30
N VAL A 158 11.35 4.01 14.39
CA VAL A 158 12.76 4.40 14.26
C VAL A 158 12.88 5.93 14.23
N PRO A 159 12.57 6.62 15.35
CA PRO A 159 12.61 8.07 15.41
C PRO A 159 14.02 8.63 15.58
N ARG A 160 14.19 9.88 15.15
CA ARG A 160 15.31 10.77 15.49
C ARG A 160 14.82 11.77 16.53
N GLU A 161 14.70 11.33 17.78
CA GLU A 161 14.16 12.15 18.88
C GLU A 161 14.84 13.52 19.00
N GLY A 162 16.16 13.57 18.86
CA GLY A 162 16.90 14.84 18.87
C GLY A 162 16.55 15.78 17.72
N HIS A 163 16.19 15.25 16.55
CA HIS A 163 15.73 16.05 15.41
C HIS A 163 14.28 16.50 15.61
N LYS A 164 13.37 15.57 15.99
CA LYS A 164 11.97 15.88 16.34
C LYS A 164 11.88 17.02 17.37
N ALA A 165 12.66 16.93 18.45
CA ALA A 165 12.73 17.96 19.48
C ALA A 165 13.24 19.32 18.97
N ASN A 166 14.09 19.33 17.93
CA ASN A 166 14.56 20.56 17.30
C ASN A 166 13.52 21.17 16.37
N MET A 167 12.74 20.34 15.66
CA MET A 167 11.65 20.80 14.78
C MET A 167 10.58 21.57 15.56
N LEU A 168 10.27 21.15 16.79
CA LEU A 168 9.32 21.83 17.69
C LEU A 168 9.70 23.29 18.03
N LYS A 169 10.94 23.71 17.74
CA LYS A 169 11.41 25.09 17.99
C LYS A 169 11.03 26.07 16.87
N TYR A 170 10.54 25.58 15.74
CA TYR A 170 10.22 26.40 14.56
C TYR A 170 8.74 26.25 14.19
N VAL A 171 8.09 27.36 13.82
CA VAL A 171 6.65 27.42 13.48
C VAL A 171 6.41 27.15 11.98
N ARG A 172 7.40 26.62 11.26
CA ARG A 172 7.27 26.42 9.80
C ARG A 172 6.49 25.15 9.53
N PHE A 173 5.18 25.30 9.38
CA PHE A 173 4.25 24.27 8.88
C PHE A 173 4.14 24.38 7.36
N GLU A 174 5.20 24.08 6.64
CA GLU A 174 5.07 23.82 5.20
C GLU A 174 4.86 22.32 5.04
N SER A 175 3.69 21.96 4.51
CA SER A 175 3.43 20.60 4.03
C SER A 175 3.94 20.55 2.60
N THR A 176 4.75 19.54 2.29
CA THR A 176 5.09 19.23 0.90
C THR A 176 3.92 18.52 0.24
N GLU A 177 3.70 18.77 -1.05
CA GLU A 177 2.78 17.94 -1.83
C GLU A 177 3.39 16.54 -1.96
N PRO A 178 2.57 15.46 -1.85
CA PRO A 178 3.04 14.12 -2.13
C PRO A 178 3.68 14.04 -3.53
N PRO A 179 4.88 13.46 -3.66
CA PRO A 179 5.55 13.36 -4.95
C PRO A 179 4.82 12.35 -5.83
N VAL A 180 4.39 12.77 -7.03
CA VAL A 180 3.93 11.79 -8.05
C VAL A 180 5.14 11.07 -8.60
N GLN A 181 5.10 9.74 -8.56
CA GLN A 181 6.14 8.95 -9.19
C GLN A 181 6.07 9.04 -10.71
N GLU A 182 7.23 9.04 -11.36
CA GLU A 182 7.30 8.83 -12.81
C GLU A 182 6.94 7.37 -13.14
N VAL A 183 5.78 7.19 -13.77
CA VAL A 183 5.28 5.88 -14.19
C VAL A 183 6.06 5.35 -15.38
N GLU A 184 6.58 4.13 -15.27
CA GLU A 184 7.24 3.46 -16.39
C GLU A 184 6.21 2.80 -17.33
N THR A 185 6.10 3.34 -18.54
CA THR A 185 5.20 2.83 -19.61
C THR A 185 5.96 2.14 -20.75
N ASN A 186 7.30 2.18 -20.75
CA ASN A 186 8.08 1.52 -21.80
C ASN A 186 8.09 0.01 -21.58
N VAL A 187 7.35 -0.71 -22.42
CA VAL A 187 7.21 -2.18 -22.41
C VAL A 187 8.55 -2.92 -22.29
N ALA A 188 9.64 -2.42 -22.87
CA ALA A 188 10.95 -3.07 -22.79
C ALA A 188 11.61 -3.02 -21.39
N LYS A 189 11.16 -2.10 -20.53
CA LYS A 189 11.66 -1.91 -19.16
C LYS A 189 10.72 -2.48 -18.09
N ILE A 190 9.49 -2.85 -18.47
CA ILE A 190 8.49 -3.40 -17.55
C ILE A 190 8.88 -4.85 -17.21
N PRO A 191 8.97 -5.22 -15.91
CA PRO A 191 9.47 -6.54 -15.48
C PRO A 191 8.42 -7.65 -15.55
N PHE A 192 7.26 -7.39 -16.16
CA PHE A 192 6.16 -8.34 -16.33
C PHE A 192 5.50 -8.21 -17.70
N GLU A 193 4.77 -9.24 -18.09
CA GLU A 193 3.97 -9.29 -19.30
C GLU A 193 2.53 -9.67 -18.94
N VAL A 194 1.55 -9.00 -19.56
CA VAL A 194 0.15 -9.39 -19.47
C VAL A 194 -0.07 -10.58 -20.41
N THR A 195 -0.28 -11.76 -19.83
CA THR A 195 -0.39 -13.04 -20.55
C THR A 195 -1.83 -13.47 -20.81
N GLU A 196 -2.78 -12.94 -20.04
CA GLU A 196 -4.22 -13.15 -20.18
C GLU A 196 -4.95 -11.84 -19.88
N PRO A 197 -6.07 -11.52 -20.56
CA PRO A 197 -6.72 -12.32 -21.61
C PRO A 197 -5.90 -12.45 -22.90
N LYS A 198 -5.96 -13.64 -23.54
CA LYS A 198 -5.34 -13.89 -24.85
C LYS A 198 -6.20 -13.42 -26.01
N GLY A 199 -5.52 -13.00 -27.09
CA GLY A 199 -6.18 -12.55 -28.31
C GLY A 199 -6.68 -11.11 -28.21
N GLU A 200 -7.45 -10.69 -29.20
CA GLU A 200 -8.00 -9.33 -29.27
C GLU A 200 -9.48 -9.27 -28.86
N ASP A 201 -10.16 -10.42 -28.79
CA ASP A 201 -11.57 -10.51 -28.48
C ASP A 201 -11.79 -11.01 -27.03
N LEU A 202 -12.73 -10.37 -26.32
CA LEU A 202 -13.08 -10.71 -24.95
C LEU A 202 -14.60 -10.95 -24.81
N PRO A 203 -15.05 -12.13 -24.35
CA PRO A 203 -16.46 -12.39 -24.14
C PRO A 203 -17.01 -11.58 -22.97
N THR A 204 -18.12 -10.90 -23.18
CA THR A 204 -18.75 -10.01 -22.19
C THR A 204 -19.40 -10.74 -21.02
N ASN A 205 -20.04 -11.89 -21.29
CA ASN A 205 -20.88 -12.62 -20.33
C ASN A 205 -20.23 -13.86 -19.73
N THR A 206 -18.98 -14.14 -20.09
CA THR A 206 -18.22 -15.28 -19.59
C THR A 206 -17.07 -14.80 -18.72
N ALA A 207 -16.76 -15.56 -17.66
CA ALA A 207 -15.60 -15.29 -16.83
C ALA A 207 -14.32 -15.39 -17.68
N SER A 208 -13.60 -14.28 -17.78
CA SER A 208 -12.30 -14.17 -18.44
C SER A 208 -11.21 -14.15 -17.39
N ARG A 209 -10.12 -14.86 -17.66
CA ARG A 209 -8.94 -14.86 -16.80
C ARG A 209 -8.11 -13.62 -17.09
N TYR A 210 -7.60 -12.96 -16.05
CA TYR A 210 -6.50 -12.00 -16.17
C TYR A 210 -5.24 -12.59 -15.55
N ALA A 211 -4.08 -12.29 -16.12
CA ALA A 211 -2.81 -12.73 -15.58
C ALA A 211 -1.63 -11.88 -16.07
N ALA A 212 -0.83 -11.36 -15.13
CA ALA A 212 0.49 -10.79 -15.35
C ALA A 212 1.55 -11.78 -14.86
N LYS A 213 2.60 -11.99 -15.66
CA LYS A 213 3.71 -12.87 -15.32
C LYS A 213 5.03 -12.11 -15.40
N LEU A 214 5.88 -12.29 -14.39
CA LEU A 214 7.23 -11.74 -14.38
C LEU A 214 8.05 -12.26 -15.57
N THR A 215 8.70 -11.34 -16.30
CA THR A 215 9.65 -11.67 -17.36
C THR A 215 11.05 -11.88 -16.79
N ARG A 216 11.39 -11.21 -15.68
CA ARG A 216 12.67 -11.34 -14.96
C ARG A 216 12.48 -11.24 -13.45
N ALA A 217 12.96 -12.25 -12.72
CA ALA A 217 13.00 -12.23 -11.26
C ALA A 217 14.31 -11.60 -10.77
N ASN A 218 14.22 -10.56 -9.95
CA ASN A 218 15.34 -9.94 -9.24
C ASN A 218 14.87 -9.47 -7.85
N ARG A 219 15.76 -8.83 -7.06
CA ARG A 219 15.42 -8.33 -5.72
C ARG A 219 14.24 -7.36 -5.74
N ALA A 220 14.14 -6.48 -6.74
CA ALA A 220 13.05 -5.51 -6.84
C ALA A 220 11.72 -6.19 -7.24
N SER A 221 11.73 -7.20 -8.11
CA SER A 221 10.52 -7.89 -8.57
C SER A 221 10.08 -9.06 -7.68
N ARG A 222 10.70 -9.23 -6.50
CA ARG A 222 10.35 -10.28 -5.51
C ARG A 222 8.91 -10.15 -5.00
N THR A 223 8.44 -8.92 -4.87
CA THR A 223 7.08 -8.57 -4.47
C THR A 223 6.56 -7.56 -5.48
N MET A 224 5.76 -8.06 -6.42
CA MET A 224 4.98 -7.21 -7.31
C MET A 224 3.53 -7.19 -6.83
N GLN A 225 2.94 -6.01 -6.83
CA GLN A 225 1.52 -5.80 -6.59
C GLN A 225 0.89 -5.24 -7.85
N TYR A 226 -0.37 -5.58 -8.10
CA TYR A 226 -1.04 -5.25 -9.35
C TYR A 226 -2.48 -4.81 -9.07
N VAL A 227 -2.91 -3.76 -9.78
CA VAL A 227 -4.29 -3.30 -9.85
C VAL A 227 -4.71 -3.29 -11.31
N TRP A 228 -5.87 -3.87 -11.60
CA TRP A 228 -6.43 -3.98 -12.93
C TRP A 228 -7.68 -3.12 -13.01
N TRP A 229 -7.65 -2.10 -13.86
CA TRP A 229 -8.76 -1.20 -14.13
C TRP A 229 -9.35 -1.50 -15.51
N GLY A 230 -10.67 -1.41 -15.64
CA GLY A 230 -11.36 -1.54 -16.91
C GLY A 230 -12.23 -0.34 -17.21
N GLU A 231 -12.19 0.12 -18.45
CA GLU A 231 -13.03 1.19 -18.94
C GLU A 231 -13.58 0.84 -20.33
N ILE A 232 -14.87 1.10 -20.55
CA ILE A 232 -15.46 1.06 -21.88
C ILE A 232 -15.43 2.46 -22.45
N VAL A 233 -14.55 2.70 -23.43
CA VAL A 233 -14.22 4.03 -23.98
C VAL A 233 -15.47 4.81 -24.43
N ALA A 234 -16.52 4.11 -24.87
CA ALA A 234 -17.73 4.73 -25.40
C ALA A 234 -18.80 5.09 -24.35
N ASN A 235 -18.66 4.66 -23.10
CA ASN A 235 -19.81 4.53 -22.20
C ASN A 235 -19.91 5.56 -21.06
N GLU A 236 -19.03 6.57 -21.00
CA GLU A 236 -19.00 7.64 -19.97
C GLU A 236 -18.93 7.19 -18.49
N ASP A 237 -19.07 5.90 -18.19
CA ASP A 237 -19.08 5.34 -16.84
C ASP A 237 -17.72 5.45 -16.13
N GLY A 238 -16.63 5.70 -16.88
CA GLY A 238 -15.26 5.76 -16.38
C GLY A 238 -14.70 4.40 -15.97
N ALA A 239 -13.46 4.40 -15.50
CA ALA A 239 -12.76 3.18 -15.09
C ALA A 239 -13.40 2.53 -13.85
N ARG A 240 -13.34 1.19 -13.79
CA ARG A 240 -13.75 0.36 -12.64
C ARG A 240 -12.69 -0.65 -12.30
N LEU A 241 -12.58 -0.98 -11.01
CA LEU A 241 -11.69 -2.04 -10.56
C LEU A 241 -12.17 -3.39 -11.11
N ILE A 242 -11.34 -4.05 -11.90
CA ILE A 242 -11.58 -5.38 -12.47
C ILE A 242 -11.01 -6.47 -11.57
N GLY A 243 -9.84 -6.23 -10.98
CA GLY A 243 -9.14 -7.24 -10.21
C GLY A 243 -7.88 -6.74 -9.54
N LEU A 244 -7.39 -7.55 -8.61
CA LEU A 244 -6.18 -7.30 -7.82
C LEU A 244 -5.23 -8.49 -7.95
N GLY A 245 -3.94 -8.23 -7.74
CA GLY A 245 -2.89 -9.25 -7.78
C GLY A 245 -2.52 -9.74 -9.18
N SER A 246 -1.60 -10.69 -9.25
CA SER A 246 -0.99 -11.13 -10.51
C SER A 246 -1.92 -11.93 -11.41
N ASN A 247 -3.02 -12.47 -10.89
CA ASN A 247 -3.99 -13.21 -11.69
C ASN A 247 -5.34 -13.34 -10.97
N GLY A 248 -6.38 -13.63 -11.75
CA GLY A 248 -7.72 -13.90 -11.25
C GLY A 248 -8.71 -14.04 -12.40
N ASN A 249 -10.00 -13.91 -12.10
CA ASN A 249 -11.06 -13.95 -13.09
C ASN A 249 -12.00 -12.77 -12.92
N PHE A 250 -12.54 -12.28 -14.03
CA PHE A 250 -13.54 -11.22 -14.03
C PHE A 250 -14.60 -11.49 -15.10
N THR A 251 -15.78 -10.90 -14.95
CA THR A 251 -16.82 -10.93 -15.98
C THR A 251 -17.17 -9.50 -16.34
N PRO A 252 -16.83 -9.01 -17.55
CA PRO A 252 -17.00 -7.61 -17.93
C PRO A 252 -18.40 -7.08 -17.62
N SER A 253 -19.46 -7.80 -17.99
CA SER A 253 -20.86 -7.35 -17.82
C SER A 253 -21.33 -7.26 -16.36
N ARG A 254 -20.59 -7.83 -15.40
CA ARG A 254 -20.90 -7.68 -13.97
C ARG A 254 -20.32 -6.39 -13.37
N ILE A 255 -19.34 -5.80 -14.04
CA ILE A 255 -18.53 -4.71 -13.50
C ILE A 255 -18.75 -3.43 -14.33
N LEU A 256 -18.96 -3.59 -15.64
CA LEU A 256 -19.06 -2.52 -16.61
C LEU A 256 -20.34 -2.69 -17.44
N ALA A 257 -20.92 -1.57 -17.85
CA ALA A 257 -21.91 -1.60 -18.91
C ALA A 257 -21.21 -1.93 -20.24
N THR A 258 -21.56 -3.06 -20.85
CA THR A 258 -20.90 -3.58 -22.05
C THR A 258 -21.81 -3.46 -23.28
N PRO A 259 -21.80 -2.31 -24.00
CA PRO A 259 -22.57 -2.16 -25.22
C PRO A 259 -22.01 -3.11 -26.31
N PRO A 260 -22.86 -3.59 -27.23
CA PRO A 260 -22.41 -4.47 -28.30
C PRO A 260 -21.30 -3.82 -29.13
N GLY A 261 -20.18 -4.53 -29.31
CA GLY A 261 -19.04 -4.06 -30.10
C GLY A 261 -18.21 -2.95 -29.46
N GLY A 262 -18.38 -2.68 -28.17
CA GLY A 262 -17.50 -1.76 -27.43
C GLY A 262 -16.07 -2.28 -27.32
N ASN A 263 -15.12 -1.36 -27.09
CA ASN A 263 -13.74 -1.71 -26.75
C ASN A 263 -13.54 -1.54 -25.24
N LEU A 264 -13.01 -2.58 -24.61
CA LEU A 264 -12.52 -2.54 -23.24
C LEU A 264 -11.06 -2.09 -23.25
N HIS A 265 -10.81 -0.95 -22.63
CA HIS A 265 -9.49 -0.52 -22.25
C HIS A 265 -9.16 -1.09 -20.87
N LEU A 266 -8.16 -1.97 -20.80
CA LEU A 266 -7.65 -2.52 -19.55
C LEU A 266 -6.40 -1.71 -19.18
N ARG A 267 -6.37 -1.11 -18.00
CA ARG A 267 -5.17 -0.46 -17.46
C ARG A 267 -4.63 -1.31 -16.32
N VAL A 268 -3.38 -1.74 -16.44
CA VAL A 268 -2.69 -2.57 -15.45
C VAL A 268 -1.63 -1.72 -14.79
N GLN A 269 -1.87 -1.36 -13.54
CA GLN A 269 -0.93 -0.62 -12.71
C GLN A 269 -0.23 -1.58 -11.77
N ALA A 270 1.07 -1.39 -11.58
CA ALA A 270 1.85 -2.26 -10.72
C ALA A 270 2.97 -1.51 -10.01
N ILE A 271 3.32 -1.97 -8.83
CA ILE A 271 4.50 -1.50 -8.09
C ILE A 271 5.39 -2.69 -7.72
N ASN A 272 6.69 -2.44 -7.66
CA ASN A 272 7.67 -3.43 -7.22
C ASN A 272 8.07 -3.19 -5.74
N ALA A 273 8.99 -4.02 -5.24
CA ALA A 273 9.48 -3.94 -3.86
C ALA A 273 10.17 -2.61 -3.51
N ASN A 274 10.68 -1.89 -4.51
CA ASN A 274 11.34 -0.60 -4.34
C ASN A 274 10.36 0.58 -4.56
N GLY A 275 9.07 0.30 -4.69
CA GLY A 275 8.04 1.31 -4.91
C GLY A 275 7.91 1.83 -6.33
N LYS A 276 8.76 1.40 -7.28
CA LYS A 276 8.69 1.89 -8.67
C LYS A 276 7.37 1.48 -9.32
N ALA A 277 6.66 2.47 -9.85
CA ALA A 277 5.39 2.31 -10.56
C ALA A 277 5.57 1.94 -12.05
N TYR A 278 4.67 1.09 -12.54
CA TYR A 278 4.59 0.61 -13.93
C TYR A 278 3.14 0.62 -14.42
N GLU A 279 2.92 0.93 -15.69
CA GLU A 279 1.59 0.90 -16.31
C GLU A 279 1.64 0.23 -17.70
N VAL A 280 0.62 -0.61 -17.98
CA VAL A 280 0.40 -1.25 -19.29
C VAL A 280 -1.07 -1.14 -19.63
N ASP A 281 -1.38 -0.76 -20.88
CA ASP A 281 -2.76 -0.55 -21.35
C ASP A 281 -3.16 -1.48 -22.51
N PRO A 282 -3.52 -2.75 -22.27
CA PRO A 282 -4.09 -3.60 -23.30
C PRO A 282 -5.51 -3.16 -23.69
N VAL A 283 -5.86 -3.32 -24.97
CA VAL A 283 -7.20 -3.02 -25.48
C VAL A 283 -7.80 -4.29 -26.09
N TYR A 284 -9.05 -4.59 -25.70
CA TYR A 284 -9.80 -5.74 -26.18
C TYR A 284 -11.12 -5.32 -26.81
N ARG A 285 -11.52 -6.00 -27.87
CA ARG A 285 -12.85 -5.89 -28.47
C ARG A 285 -13.84 -6.77 -27.70
N LEU A 286 -14.96 -6.21 -27.28
CA LEU A 286 -15.99 -6.96 -26.60
C LEU A 286 -16.86 -7.76 -27.58
N THR A 287 -17.01 -9.05 -27.31
CA THR A 287 -17.87 -9.97 -28.06
C THR A 287 -19.03 -10.47 -27.18
N GLN A 288 -20.18 -10.73 -27.80
CA GLN A 288 -21.38 -11.24 -27.12
C GLN A 288 -21.31 -12.74 -26.93
#